data_AF-A0A9D6Q8E2-F1
#
_entry.id   AF-A0A9D6Q8E2-F1
#
_cell.length_a   1.000
_cell.length_b   1.000
_cell.length_c   1.000
_cell.angle_alpha   90.00
_cell.angle_beta   90.00
_cell.angle_gamma   90.00
#
_symmetry.space_group_name_H-M   'P 1'
#
loop_
_entity.id
_entity.type
_entity.pdbx_description
1 polymer ?
#
loop_
_entity_poly.entity_id
_entity_poly.type
_entity_poly.pdbx_seq_one_letter_code
_entity_poly.pdbx_strand_id
1 'polypeptide(L)'
;MLLASRLLAEVSVSPVDSEFFIGSARTCTYNTNGAQPVVTQQFGSLNFNPPLGLIPLSPVSPSTEAFTNILTKPDGSFLAATVAGDSHIQVGVAIPFFLAKFTGKFFVSGSQQVFFDIYHDDGFVFGMDQDVQRVSGPLVGAPLSGLTTGGLPVMGAFNSSTGPRKSTVVVNFPAAGEYEFEFDYFHCRGLTRTFTVFADQRVVPLLLLTPTPENTLTPTVSPTPTLGTPVHTGSMTPTVKPHDTGTPAGTPPTRTATRTVTPTPTTTPTPTQTPTLGVGFLIGNDRGQPGDTVVVNVDFQPSVSDGRPFGPDEVAVLDAVLDFPQLNFDPTDSDGDGVPDAIVFNPFNDPLLAPFAVSVFNPGTAGANRMLDLEIASAAEDEETLPAGTLMTIAFQIPARSPLGDLLISPVVVRASDGAHNLATVITLKAGVVRVVAAATPSPGPTTPVQVAIDTQGGGCVIHPGDAGGVFLWVLPATLLLARRRAVLRVPRR
;
A
#
# COMPACT_ATOMS: atom_id res chain seq x y z
N MET A 1 29.71 4.32 -18.46
CA MET A 1 29.23 3.44 -17.38
C MET A 1 27.74 3.74 -17.23
N LEU A 2 26.90 3.09 -18.04
CA LEU A 2 25.44 3.20 -17.90
C LEU A 2 25.08 2.55 -16.58
N LEU A 3 24.46 3.31 -15.65
CA LEU A 3 23.68 2.69 -14.60
C LEU A 3 22.58 1.90 -15.32
N ALA A 4 22.72 0.59 -15.39
CA ALA A 4 21.58 -0.28 -15.55
C ALA A 4 20.71 0.01 -14.33
N SER A 5 19.66 0.83 -14.50
CA SER A 5 18.52 0.81 -13.59
C SER A 5 18.21 -0.66 -13.40
N ARG A 6 18.41 -1.16 -12.17
CA ARG A 6 17.79 -2.41 -11.75
C ARG A 6 16.34 -2.28 -12.18
N LEU A 7 15.94 -2.99 -13.24
CA LEU A 7 14.54 -3.22 -13.47
C LEU A 7 14.07 -3.86 -12.18
N LEU A 8 13.30 -3.10 -11.41
CA LEU A 8 12.63 -3.63 -10.24
C LEU A 8 11.89 -4.88 -10.71
N ALA A 9 12.00 -5.92 -9.91
CA ALA A 9 11.13 -7.06 -9.90
C ALA A 9 9.70 -6.66 -10.30
N GLU A 10 9.28 -6.94 -11.53
CA GLU A 10 7.92 -6.62 -11.93
C GLU A 10 7.06 -7.82 -11.57
N VAL A 11 6.13 -7.58 -10.64
CA VAL A 11 5.08 -8.52 -10.26
C VAL A 11 3.77 -7.90 -10.72
N SER A 12 3.02 -8.62 -11.55
CA SER A 12 1.65 -8.26 -11.94
C SER A 12 0.69 -9.40 -11.63
N VAL A 13 -0.61 -9.15 -11.64
CA VAL A 13 -1.64 -10.14 -11.30
C VAL A 13 -2.56 -10.40 -12.48
N SER A 14 -3.05 -11.64 -12.61
CA SER A 14 -4.17 -11.96 -13.50
C SER A 14 -5.46 -11.32 -12.96
N PRO A 15 -6.57 -11.37 -13.72
CA PRO A 15 -7.88 -11.26 -13.08
C PRO A 15 -7.98 -12.21 -11.88
N VAL A 16 -8.58 -11.73 -10.80
CA VAL A 16 -8.69 -12.42 -9.52
C VAL A 16 -10.08 -13.01 -9.40
N ASP A 17 -10.17 -14.32 -9.44
CA ASP A 17 -11.42 -15.03 -9.16
C ASP A 17 -11.67 -15.01 -7.66
N SER A 18 -12.88 -14.62 -7.26
CA SER A 18 -13.25 -14.46 -5.86
C SER A 18 -14.50 -15.25 -5.53
N GLU A 19 -14.48 -15.94 -4.40
CA GLU A 19 -15.60 -16.67 -3.83
C GLU A 19 -15.89 -16.12 -2.43
N PHE A 20 -17.14 -15.71 -2.17
CA PHE A 20 -17.55 -15.19 -0.87
C PHE A 20 -18.49 -16.17 -0.19
N PHE A 21 -18.29 -16.39 1.10
CA PHE A 21 -19.06 -17.31 1.93
C PHE A 21 -19.65 -16.55 3.13
N ILE A 22 -20.78 -17.01 3.64
CA ILE A 22 -21.34 -16.48 4.90
C ILE A 22 -20.39 -16.83 6.03
N GLY A 23 -19.91 -15.79 6.73
CA GLY A 23 -19.06 -15.92 7.90
C GLY A 23 -19.86 -15.97 9.20
N SER A 24 -19.17 -16.23 10.30
CA SER A 24 -19.73 -16.12 11.65
C SER A 24 -18.88 -15.18 12.48
N ALA A 25 -19.53 -14.32 13.27
CA ALA A 25 -18.85 -13.46 14.22
C ALA A 25 -18.15 -14.22 15.37
N ARG A 26 -18.35 -15.54 15.48
CA ARG A 26 -17.83 -16.35 16.58
C ARG A 26 -16.48 -17.00 16.28
N THR A 27 -16.22 -17.38 15.03
CA THR A 27 -15.10 -18.30 14.73
C THR A 27 -13.82 -17.59 14.32
N CYS A 28 -13.86 -16.31 13.94
CA CYS A 28 -12.72 -15.41 13.71
C CYS A 28 -11.42 -16.06 13.19
N THR A 29 -11.62 -16.98 12.25
CA THR A 29 -10.63 -17.79 11.56
C THR A 29 -11.24 -18.16 10.21
N TYR A 30 -10.39 -18.34 9.21
CA TYR A 30 -10.81 -18.83 7.93
C TYR A 30 -11.05 -20.33 7.97
N ASN A 31 -12.31 -20.73 7.76
CA ASN A 31 -12.70 -22.11 7.54
C ASN A 31 -14.10 -22.15 6.91
N THR A 32 -14.18 -22.60 5.66
CA THR A 32 -15.48 -22.71 4.96
C THR A 32 -16.29 -23.91 5.42
N ASN A 33 -15.70 -24.91 6.08
CA ASN A 33 -16.33 -26.18 6.45
C ASN A 33 -17.08 -26.85 5.27
N GLY A 34 -16.60 -26.66 4.03
CA GLY A 34 -17.24 -27.18 2.81
C GLY A 34 -18.50 -26.41 2.38
N ALA A 35 -18.76 -25.22 2.94
CA ALA A 35 -19.84 -24.35 2.48
C ALA A 35 -19.66 -23.97 1.00
N GLN A 36 -20.77 -23.75 0.31
CA GLN A 36 -20.79 -23.21 -1.05
C GLN A 36 -20.70 -21.68 -1.02
N PRO A 37 -20.06 -21.05 -2.00
CA PRO A 37 -20.02 -19.59 -2.07
C PRO A 37 -21.41 -19.02 -2.39
N VAL A 38 -21.74 -17.90 -1.75
CA VAL A 38 -22.98 -17.15 -2.00
C VAL A 38 -22.83 -16.12 -3.11
N VAL A 39 -21.60 -15.66 -3.36
CA VAL A 39 -21.24 -14.77 -4.46
C VAL A 39 -19.94 -15.28 -5.07
N THR A 40 -19.89 -15.31 -6.40
CA THR A 40 -18.64 -15.44 -7.14
C THR A 40 -18.48 -14.23 -8.05
N GLN A 41 -17.29 -13.66 -8.11
CA GLN A 41 -17.02 -12.45 -8.87
C GLN A 41 -15.54 -12.38 -9.25
N GLN A 42 -15.25 -11.81 -10.41
CA GLN A 42 -13.88 -11.56 -10.83
C GLN A 42 -13.53 -10.08 -10.62
N PHE A 43 -12.32 -9.81 -10.12
CA PHE A 43 -11.80 -8.45 -9.94
C PHE A 43 -10.49 -8.25 -10.67
N GLY A 44 -10.16 -6.97 -10.93
CA GLY A 44 -8.90 -6.59 -11.55
C GLY A 44 -7.75 -6.41 -10.57
N SER A 45 -7.97 -6.54 -9.26
CA SER A 45 -6.93 -6.31 -8.26
C SER A 45 -7.23 -7.01 -6.94
N LEU A 46 -6.26 -7.00 -6.02
CA LEU A 46 -6.41 -7.44 -4.63
C LEU A 46 -6.50 -6.24 -3.65
N ASN A 47 -7.11 -5.11 -4.05
CA ASN A 47 -7.20 -3.91 -3.23
C ASN A 47 -8.62 -3.65 -2.75
N PHE A 48 -9.02 -4.25 -1.63
CA PHE A 48 -10.34 -4.05 -1.04
C PHE A 48 -10.25 -3.16 0.18
N ASN A 49 -11.06 -2.09 0.17
CA ASN A 49 -11.15 -1.13 1.28
C ASN A 49 -9.77 -0.72 1.81
N PRO A 50 -8.87 -0.18 0.96
CA PRO A 50 -7.50 0.09 1.33
C PRO A 50 -7.44 1.11 2.49
N PRO A 51 -6.40 1.06 3.35
CA PRO A 51 -6.12 2.13 4.31
C PRO A 51 -6.15 3.52 3.66
N LEU A 52 -6.56 4.53 4.44
CA LEU A 52 -6.60 5.91 3.97
C LEU A 52 -5.22 6.36 3.48
N GLY A 53 -5.20 7.10 2.37
CA GLY A 53 -3.97 7.60 1.76
C GLY A 53 -3.15 6.57 0.99
N LEU A 54 -3.41 5.27 1.14
CA LEU A 54 -2.64 4.22 0.47
C LEU A 54 -2.83 4.22 -1.06
N ILE A 55 -4.07 4.44 -1.51
CA ILE A 55 -4.40 4.67 -2.92
C ILE A 55 -4.86 6.12 -3.06
N PRO A 56 -4.05 7.01 -3.69
CA PRO A 56 -4.39 8.41 -3.81
C PRO A 56 -5.76 8.63 -4.45
N LEU A 57 -6.58 9.46 -3.81
CA LEU A 57 -7.92 9.86 -4.24
C LEU A 57 -8.97 8.73 -4.25
N SER A 58 -8.71 7.58 -3.62
CA SER A 58 -9.73 6.54 -3.43
C SER A 58 -10.89 7.07 -2.57
N PRO A 59 -12.15 6.96 -3.00
CA PRO A 59 -13.32 7.28 -2.16
C PRO A 59 -13.63 6.15 -1.17
N VAL A 60 -12.95 5.01 -1.28
CA VAL A 60 -13.14 3.83 -0.44
C VAL A 60 -12.05 3.79 0.62
N SER A 61 -12.45 3.47 1.85
CA SER A 61 -11.59 3.36 3.03
C SER A 61 -11.93 2.09 3.82
N PRO A 62 -11.19 1.75 4.90
CA PRO A 62 -11.51 0.59 5.73
C PRO A 62 -12.90 0.68 6.37
N SER A 63 -13.43 1.89 6.61
CA SER A 63 -14.76 2.09 7.18
C SER A 63 -15.89 2.11 6.15
N THR A 64 -15.60 2.00 4.85
CA THR A 64 -16.65 1.81 3.84
C THR A 64 -17.37 0.49 4.12
N GLU A 65 -18.68 0.56 4.35
CA GLU A 65 -19.49 -0.59 4.78
C GLU A 65 -19.45 -1.74 3.76
N ALA A 66 -19.60 -1.40 2.49
CA ALA A 66 -19.47 -2.35 1.40
C ALA A 66 -18.02 -2.79 1.21
N PHE A 67 -17.80 -4.10 1.08
CA PHE A 67 -16.51 -4.64 0.69
C PHE A 67 -16.26 -4.33 -0.79
N THR A 68 -15.31 -3.44 -1.08
CA THR A 68 -15.21 -2.74 -2.37
C THR A 68 -13.79 -2.81 -2.89
N ASN A 69 -13.62 -3.41 -4.07
CA ASN A 69 -12.36 -3.47 -4.80
C ASN A 69 -12.03 -2.13 -5.44
N ILE A 70 -10.75 -1.76 -5.44
CA ILE A 70 -10.21 -0.58 -6.09
C ILE A 70 -9.25 -0.97 -7.20
N LEU A 71 -9.61 -0.56 -8.42
CA LEU A 71 -8.70 -0.63 -9.55
C LEU A 71 -7.86 0.65 -9.58
N THR A 72 -6.56 0.50 -9.81
CA THR A 72 -5.62 1.61 -9.95
C THR A 72 -5.12 1.74 -11.39
N LYS A 73 -4.66 2.93 -11.73
CA LYS A 73 -3.89 3.17 -12.95
C LYS A 73 -2.46 2.65 -12.79
N PRO A 74 -1.67 2.55 -13.87
CA PRO A 74 -0.25 2.17 -13.79
C PRO A 74 0.61 3.06 -12.88
N ASP A 75 0.19 4.31 -12.62
CA ASP A 75 0.85 5.24 -11.69
C ASP A 75 0.43 5.04 -10.22
N GLY A 76 -0.43 4.06 -9.93
CA GLY A 76 -0.95 3.76 -8.60
C GLY A 76 -2.15 4.62 -8.16
N SER A 77 -2.55 5.63 -8.94
CA SER A 77 -3.73 6.45 -8.62
C SER A 77 -5.04 5.71 -8.83
N PHE A 78 -6.10 6.15 -8.13
CA PHE A 78 -7.45 5.60 -8.29
C PHE A 78 -7.94 5.65 -9.75
N LEU A 79 -8.50 4.52 -10.22
CA LEU A 79 -9.16 4.40 -11.52
C LEU A 79 -10.66 4.15 -11.37
N ALA A 80 -11.04 3.12 -10.62
CA ALA A 80 -12.43 2.72 -10.45
C ALA A 80 -12.63 1.95 -9.13
N ALA A 81 -13.88 1.86 -8.68
CA ALA A 81 -14.30 1.06 -7.54
C ALA A 81 -15.39 0.08 -7.97
N THR A 82 -15.30 -1.17 -7.49
CA THR A 82 -16.30 -2.22 -7.75
C THR A 82 -16.69 -2.87 -6.44
N VAL A 83 -17.96 -2.76 -6.06
CA VAL A 83 -18.50 -3.42 -4.88
C VAL A 83 -18.51 -4.94 -5.09
N ALA A 84 -18.09 -5.69 -4.08
CA ALA A 84 -18.20 -7.13 -4.06
C ALA A 84 -19.65 -7.55 -3.79
N GLY A 85 -20.22 -8.33 -4.71
CA GLY A 85 -21.62 -8.68 -4.67
C GLY A 85 -22.21 -8.99 -6.04
N ASP A 86 -23.49 -9.32 -6.03
CA ASP A 86 -24.33 -9.43 -7.22
C ASP A 86 -25.58 -8.54 -7.08
N SER A 87 -26.60 -8.76 -7.91
CA SER A 87 -27.84 -7.98 -7.84
C SER A 87 -28.68 -8.19 -6.57
N HIS A 88 -28.34 -9.17 -5.73
CA HIS A 88 -29.12 -9.58 -4.55
C HIS A 88 -28.32 -9.50 -3.25
N ILE A 89 -27.01 -9.68 -3.30
CA ILE A 89 -26.12 -9.73 -2.14
C ILE A 89 -24.99 -8.72 -2.32
N GLN A 90 -24.88 -7.80 -1.37
CA GLN A 90 -23.74 -6.90 -1.24
C GLN A 90 -22.86 -7.35 -0.06
N VAL A 91 -21.62 -7.73 -0.34
CA VAL A 91 -20.67 -8.19 0.69
C VAL A 91 -20.28 -7.02 1.59
N GLY A 92 -20.23 -7.26 2.91
CA GLY A 92 -20.01 -6.23 3.93
C GLY A 92 -21.28 -5.50 4.40
N VAL A 93 -22.36 -5.54 3.60
CA VAL A 93 -23.69 -4.97 3.97
C VAL A 93 -24.70 -6.09 4.26
N ALA A 94 -25.08 -6.87 3.24
CA ALA A 94 -26.04 -7.97 3.37
C ALA A 94 -25.44 -9.17 4.11
N ILE A 95 -24.13 -9.38 3.93
CA ILE A 95 -23.34 -10.35 4.70
C ILE A 95 -22.22 -9.59 5.44
N PRO A 96 -22.51 -9.02 6.63
CA PRO A 96 -21.54 -8.16 7.33
C PRO A 96 -20.35 -8.94 7.88
N PHE A 97 -20.48 -10.27 8.03
CA PHE A 97 -19.38 -11.19 8.35
C PHE A 97 -19.28 -12.21 7.23
N PHE A 98 -18.07 -12.38 6.69
CA PHE A 98 -17.86 -13.20 5.52
C PHE A 98 -16.46 -13.81 5.49
N LEU A 99 -16.35 -14.88 4.72
CA LEU A 99 -15.08 -15.43 4.28
C LEU A 99 -14.94 -15.11 2.79
N ALA A 100 -13.73 -14.84 2.33
CA ALA A 100 -13.44 -14.63 0.92
C ALA A 100 -12.23 -15.45 0.50
N LYS A 101 -12.35 -16.20 -0.58
CA LYS A 101 -11.25 -16.86 -1.26
C LYS A 101 -10.90 -16.06 -2.50
N PHE A 102 -9.64 -15.68 -2.66
CA PHE A 102 -9.11 -15.03 -3.86
C PHE A 102 -8.10 -15.94 -4.52
N THR A 103 -8.30 -16.27 -5.78
CA THR A 103 -7.36 -17.09 -6.56
C THR A 103 -6.99 -16.39 -7.87
N GLY A 104 -5.77 -16.64 -8.32
CA GLY A 104 -5.28 -16.12 -9.59
C GLY A 104 -3.83 -16.51 -9.80
N LYS A 105 -3.15 -15.74 -10.67
CA LYS A 105 -1.73 -15.90 -10.96
C LYS A 105 -0.98 -14.60 -10.75
N PHE A 106 0.20 -14.70 -10.14
CA PHE A 106 1.21 -13.66 -10.23
C PHE A 106 2.13 -13.94 -11.42
N PHE A 107 2.42 -12.90 -12.20
CA PHE A 107 3.43 -12.93 -13.26
C PHE A 107 4.68 -12.26 -12.72
N VAL A 108 5.79 -12.97 -12.72
CA VAL A 108 7.05 -12.54 -12.11
C VAL A 108 8.12 -12.50 -13.20
N SER A 109 8.83 -11.37 -13.32
CA SER A 109 9.77 -11.12 -14.42
C SER A 109 11.10 -11.88 -14.33
N GLY A 110 11.42 -12.50 -13.20
CA GLY A 110 12.71 -13.16 -12.97
C GLY A 110 12.83 -13.81 -11.60
N SER A 111 13.95 -14.50 -11.37
CA SER A 111 14.26 -15.02 -10.04
C SER A 111 14.53 -13.87 -9.07
N GLN A 112 13.73 -13.78 -8.00
CA GLN A 112 13.80 -12.70 -7.04
C GLN A 112 13.06 -13.04 -5.75
N GLN A 113 13.43 -12.35 -4.67
CA GLN A 113 12.57 -12.23 -3.50
C GLN A 113 11.58 -11.10 -3.71
N VAL A 114 10.32 -11.35 -3.41
CA VAL A 114 9.23 -10.37 -3.43
C VAL A 114 8.70 -10.20 -2.02
N PHE A 115 8.46 -8.95 -1.66
CA PHE A 115 7.88 -8.54 -0.38
C PHE A 115 6.40 -8.27 -0.58
N PHE A 116 5.55 -9.16 -0.10
CA PHE A 116 4.10 -8.97 -0.10
C PHE A 116 3.67 -8.25 1.18
N ASP A 117 3.29 -6.98 1.05
CA ASP A 117 2.68 -6.19 2.11
C ASP A 117 1.16 -6.39 2.05
N ILE A 118 0.61 -7.06 3.06
CA ILE A 118 -0.80 -7.45 3.14
C ILE A 118 -1.45 -6.65 4.26
N TYR A 119 -2.30 -5.71 3.90
CA TYR A 119 -3.18 -5.01 4.84
C TYR A 119 -4.43 -5.84 5.03
N HIS A 120 -4.75 -6.18 6.28
CA HIS A 120 -5.90 -7.03 6.60
C HIS A 120 -6.65 -6.55 7.85
N ASP A 121 -7.97 -6.75 7.83
CA ASP A 121 -8.88 -6.64 8.98
C ASP A 121 -10.13 -7.52 8.71
N ASP A 122 -10.16 -8.79 9.11
CA ASP A 122 -9.50 -9.28 10.30
C ASP A 122 -8.20 -10.03 10.03
N GLY A 123 -8.20 -11.02 9.13
CA GLY A 123 -7.08 -11.94 8.96
C GLY A 123 -7.06 -12.69 7.63
N PHE A 124 -5.94 -13.39 7.38
CA PHE A 124 -5.69 -14.06 6.10
C PHE A 124 -4.86 -15.35 6.25
N VAL A 125 -4.95 -16.23 5.24
CA VAL A 125 -3.98 -17.27 4.93
C VAL A 125 -3.59 -17.10 3.46
N PHE A 126 -2.30 -16.97 3.18
CA PHE A 126 -1.73 -16.78 1.85
C PHE A 126 -0.96 -18.03 1.45
N GLY A 127 -1.29 -18.62 0.30
CA GLY A 127 -0.57 -19.72 -0.31
C GLY A 127 -0.18 -19.47 -1.75
N MET A 128 0.84 -20.19 -2.20
CA MET A 128 1.34 -20.14 -3.57
C MET A 128 1.81 -21.52 -4.04
N ASP A 129 2.02 -21.65 -5.35
CA ASP A 129 2.53 -22.85 -6.02
C ASP A 129 3.79 -23.46 -5.38
N GLN A 130 4.01 -24.76 -5.57
CA GLN A 130 5.05 -25.54 -4.88
C GLN A 130 6.49 -25.14 -5.22
N ASP A 131 6.70 -24.56 -6.39
CA ASP A 131 8.01 -24.09 -6.84
C ASP A 131 8.44 -22.77 -6.17
N VAL A 132 7.53 -22.16 -5.40
CA VAL A 132 7.74 -20.90 -4.68
C VAL A 132 8.15 -21.17 -3.24
N GLN A 133 9.21 -20.50 -2.77
CA GLN A 133 9.73 -20.72 -1.42
C GLN A 133 9.35 -19.58 -0.48
N ARG A 134 8.69 -19.91 0.62
CA ARG A 134 8.53 -18.98 1.74
C ARG A 134 9.91 -18.63 2.34
N VAL A 135 10.19 -17.34 2.48
CA VAL A 135 11.40 -16.83 3.17
C VAL A 135 11.06 -16.40 4.60
N SER A 136 10.05 -15.54 4.77
CA SER A 136 9.64 -15.03 6.09
C SER A 136 8.18 -14.52 6.08
N GLY A 137 7.65 -14.15 7.25
CA GLY A 137 6.30 -13.62 7.45
C GLY A 137 5.57 -14.25 8.64
N PRO A 138 4.40 -13.74 9.05
CA PRO A 138 3.64 -14.36 10.14
C PRO A 138 3.11 -15.74 9.73
N LEU A 139 2.97 -16.63 10.72
CA LEU A 139 2.30 -17.93 10.61
C LEU A 139 1.35 -18.14 11.81
N VAL A 140 0.66 -17.07 12.21
CA VAL A 140 -0.25 -17.09 13.35
C VAL A 140 -1.52 -17.83 12.93
N GLY A 141 -1.85 -18.94 13.60
CA GLY A 141 -3.04 -19.73 13.29
C GLY A 141 -3.03 -20.41 11.92
N ALA A 142 -1.87 -20.55 11.27
CA ALA A 142 -1.76 -21.23 9.99
C ALA A 142 -2.39 -22.65 10.05
N PRO A 143 -3.05 -23.13 8.98
CA PRO A 143 -3.57 -24.48 8.93
C PRO A 143 -2.49 -25.53 9.27
N LEU A 144 -2.83 -26.50 10.13
CA LEU A 144 -1.89 -27.54 10.56
C LEU A 144 -1.39 -28.42 9.40
N SER A 145 -2.14 -28.51 8.30
CA SER A 145 -1.73 -29.17 7.06
C SER A 145 -0.57 -28.47 6.36
N GLY A 146 -0.33 -27.18 6.66
CA GLY A 146 0.57 -26.33 5.90
C GLY A 146 0.03 -25.91 4.53
N LEU A 147 -1.26 -26.15 4.26
CA LEU A 147 -1.92 -25.87 2.98
C LEU A 147 -3.11 -24.91 3.17
N THR A 148 -3.36 -24.05 2.18
CA THR A 148 -4.61 -23.27 2.03
C THR A 148 -5.81 -24.18 1.77
N THR A 149 -7.02 -23.61 1.73
CA THR A 149 -8.22 -24.42 1.44
C THR A 149 -8.27 -24.97 0.01
N GLY A 150 -7.59 -24.34 -0.94
CA GLY A 150 -7.35 -24.85 -2.30
C GLY A 150 -6.13 -25.76 -2.42
N GLY A 151 -5.41 -26.04 -1.33
CA GLY A 151 -4.31 -27.01 -1.32
C GLY A 151 -2.94 -26.45 -1.71
N LEU A 152 -2.77 -25.12 -1.76
CA LEU A 152 -1.48 -24.49 -2.00
C LEU A 152 -0.64 -24.40 -0.71
N PRO A 153 0.68 -24.63 -0.76
CA PRO A 153 1.58 -24.38 0.37
C PRO A 153 1.44 -22.97 0.96
N VAL A 154 1.35 -22.87 2.29
CA VAL A 154 1.18 -21.59 3.00
C VAL A 154 2.49 -20.79 3.00
N MET A 155 2.42 -19.58 2.44
CA MET A 155 3.50 -18.59 2.43
C MET A 155 3.42 -17.65 3.64
N GLY A 156 2.22 -17.34 4.13
CA GLY A 156 2.03 -16.53 5.34
C GLY A 156 0.62 -16.66 5.87
N ALA A 157 0.45 -16.45 7.17
CA ALA A 157 -0.87 -16.48 7.79
C ALA A 157 -0.95 -15.54 9.00
N PHE A 158 -2.05 -14.82 9.06
CA PHE A 158 -2.57 -14.22 10.28
C PHE A 158 -4.02 -14.66 10.44
N ASN A 159 -4.21 -15.93 10.80
CA ASN A 159 -5.49 -16.59 10.89
C ASN A 159 -6.07 -16.50 12.31
N SER A 160 -6.15 -15.28 12.81
CA SER A 160 -6.76 -14.92 14.09
C SER A 160 -7.23 -13.48 13.97
N SER A 161 -8.35 -13.13 14.60
CA SER A 161 -8.88 -11.79 14.42
C SER A 161 -8.00 -10.72 15.05
N THR A 162 -7.78 -9.66 14.29
CA THR A 162 -7.09 -8.43 14.66
C THR A 162 -7.83 -7.25 14.04
N GLY A 163 -7.66 -6.05 14.60
CA GLY A 163 -8.01 -4.84 13.87
C GLY A 163 -7.09 -4.59 12.67
N PRO A 164 -7.29 -3.47 11.95
CA PRO A 164 -6.52 -3.12 10.76
C PRO A 164 -5.01 -3.13 11.02
N ARG A 165 -4.28 -3.92 10.24
CA ARG A 165 -2.81 -3.95 10.32
C ARG A 165 -2.17 -4.38 9.01
N LYS A 166 -0.87 -4.11 8.90
CA LYS A 166 0.00 -4.63 7.84
C LYS A 166 0.74 -5.86 8.32
N SER A 167 0.82 -6.87 7.45
CA SER A 167 1.67 -8.05 7.58
C SER A 167 2.53 -8.19 6.34
N THR A 168 3.85 -8.31 6.51
CA THR A 168 4.78 -8.53 5.38
C THR A 168 5.13 -10.01 5.28
N VAL A 169 4.96 -10.59 4.09
CA VAL A 169 5.36 -11.96 3.75
C VAL A 169 6.42 -11.89 2.67
N VAL A 170 7.56 -12.55 2.88
CA VAL A 170 8.66 -12.58 1.90
C VAL A 170 8.71 -13.94 1.24
N VAL A 171 8.73 -13.93 -0.08
CA VAL A 171 8.65 -15.11 -0.92
C VAL A 171 9.78 -15.07 -1.95
N ASN A 172 10.41 -16.20 -2.22
CA ASN A 172 11.45 -16.35 -3.24
C ASN A 172 10.90 -17.09 -4.46
N PHE A 173 10.93 -16.41 -5.60
CA PHE A 173 10.62 -16.97 -6.91
C PHE A 173 11.91 -17.48 -7.58
N PRO A 174 11.92 -18.74 -8.05
CA PRO A 174 13.14 -19.35 -8.60
C PRO A 174 13.47 -18.88 -10.02
N ALA A 175 12.50 -18.34 -10.76
CA ALA A 175 12.64 -17.91 -12.15
C ALA A 175 11.55 -16.89 -12.53
N ALA A 176 11.60 -16.41 -13.78
CA ALA A 176 10.45 -15.74 -14.37
C ALA A 176 9.35 -16.76 -14.63
N GLY A 177 8.08 -16.37 -14.45
CA GLY A 177 6.98 -17.29 -14.68
C GLY A 177 5.62 -16.81 -14.20
N GLU A 178 4.66 -17.71 -14.32
CA GLU A 178 3.32 -17.59 -13.76
C GLU A 178 3.25 -18.47 -12.52
N TYR A 179 2.74 -17.93 -11.41
CA TYR A 179 2.65 -18.63 -10.14
C TYR A 179 1.25 -18.51 -9.59
N GLU A 180 0.59 -19.65 -9.38
CA GLU A 180 -0.72 -19.68 -8.75
C GLU A 180 -0.64 -19.16 -7.32
N PHE A 181 -1.67 -18.42 -6.92
CA PHE A 181 -1.82 -17.96 -5.55
C PHE A 181 -3.24 -18.18 -5.05
N GLU A 182 -3.35 -18.23 -3.73
CA GLU A 182 -4.61 -18.21 -3.01
C GLU A 182 -4.49 -17.31 -1.78
N PHE A 183 -5.46 -16.43 -1.58
CA PHE A 183 -5.68 -15.75 -0.31
C PHE A 183 -7.04 -16.16 0.26
N ASP A 184 -7.00 -16.75 1.44
CA ASP A 184 -8.14 -17.11 2.27
C ASP A 184 -8.32 -16.01 3.34
N TYR A 185 -9.25 -15.08 3.12
CA TYR A 185 -9.50 -13.92 3.98
C TYR A 185 -10.79 -14.08 4.79
N PHE A 186 -10.82 -13.56 6.01
CA PHE A 186 -12.05 -13.49 6.80
C PHE A 186 -12.24 -12.13 7.45
N HIS A 187 -13.50 -11.74 7.55
CA HIS A 187 -13.97 -10.63 8.36
C HIS A 187 -15.09 -11.13 9.27
N CYS A 188 -14.85 -11.09 10.58
CA CYS A 188 -15.70 -11.65 11.61
C CYS A 188 -16.24 -10.60 12.58
N ARG A 189 -15.63 -9.42 12.70
CA ARG A 189 -16.11 -8.38 13.62
C ARG A 189 -15.59 -7.00 13.26
N GLY A 190 -16.12 -5.99 13.94
CA GLY A 190 -15.76 -4.60 13.72
C GLY A 190 -16.53 -3.99 12.55
N LEU A 191 -16.32 -2.69 12.37
CA LEU A 191 -16.89 -1.92 11.26
C LEU A 191 -15.86 -1.63 10.17
N THR A 192 -14.58 -1.83 10.51
CA THR A 192 -13.47 -1.71 9.59
C THR A 192 -13.24 -3.05 8.91
N ARG A 193 -12.92 -3.01 7.62
CA ARG A 193 -12.56 -4.16 6.82
C ARG A 193 -11.52 -3.70 5.81
N THR A 194 -10.45 -4.45 5.67
CA THR A 194 -9.45 -4.14 4.65
C THR A 194 -8.82 -5.43 4.20
N PHE A 195 -8.60 -5.55 2.90
CA PHE A 195 -7.78 -6.61 2.34
C PHE A 195 -7.07 -6.05 1.12
N THR A 196 -5.84 -5.60 1.29
CA THR A 196 -5.07 -4.93 0.24
C THR A 196 -3.67 -5.53 0.14
N VAL A 197 -3.25 -5.92 -1.08
CA VAL A 197 -1.96 -6.58 -1.30
C VAL A 197 -1.06 -5.73 -2.20
N PHE A 198 0.14 -5.45 -1.69
CA PHE A 198 1.23 -4.78 -2.41
C PHE A 198 2.38 -5.78 -2.63
N ALA A 199 3.07 -5.67 -3.75
CA ALA A 199 4.33 -6.36 -3.99
C ALA A 199 5.45 -5.33 -4.13
N ASP A 200 6.51 -5.47 -3.34
CA ASP A 200 7.68 -4.57 -3.35
C ASP A 200 7.27 -3.08 -3.23
N GLN A 201 6.37 -2.79 -2.29
CA GLN A 201 5.81 -1.46 -2.00
C GLN A 201 5.01 -0.83 -3.16
N ARG A 202 4.61 -1.62 -4.14
CA ARG A 202 3.77 -1.18 -5.27
C ARG A 202 2.45 -1.93 -5.28
N VAL A 203 1.40 -1.24 -5.72
CA VAL A 203 0.14 -1.91 -6.05
C VAL A 203 0.44 -2.94 -7.13
N VAL A 204 -0.03 -4.17 -6.95
CA VAL A 204 0.15 -5.19 -7.99
C VAL A 204 -0.77 -4.85 -9.17
N PRO A 205 -0.22 -4.41 -10.31
CA PRO A 205 -1.05 -4.01 -11.43
C PRO A 205 -1.72 -5.22 -12.07
N LEU A 206 -2.93 -5.02 -12.58
CA LEU A 206 -3.56 -6.00 -13.47
C LEU A 206 -2.70 -6.13 -14.73
N LEU A 207 -2.30 -7.35 -15.07
CA LEU A 207 -1.73 -7.61 -16.38
C LEU A 207 -2.87 -7.54 -17.41
N LEU A 208 -3.02 -6.38 -18.04
CA LEU A 208 -3.80 -6.27 -19.25
C LEU A 208 -3.03 -7.02 -20.34
N LEU A 209 -3.34 -8.30 -20.51
CA LEU A 209 -2.94 -9.03 -21.70
C LEU A 209 -3.53 -8.27 -22.88
N THR A 210 -2.71 -7.46 -23.56
CA THR A 210 -3.07 -6.93 -24.87
C THR A 210 -3.54 -8.14 -25.67
N PRO A 211 -4.79 -8.17 -26.18
CA PRO A 211 -5.25 -9.31 -26.95
C PRO A 211 -4.23 -9.51 -28.06
N THR A 212 -3.49 -10.62 -28.00
CA THR A 212 -2.61 -11.01 -29.10
C THR A 212 -3.50 -10.99 -30.32
N PRO A 213 -3.20 -10.18 -31.36
CA PRO A 213 -4.07 -10.07 -32.51
C PRO A 213 -4.31 -11.48 -33.03
N GLU A 214 -5.53 -11.95 -32.86
CA GLU A 214 -5.93 -13.30 -33.23
C GLU A 214 -5.65 -13.38 -34.73
N ASN A 215 -4.76 -14.31 -35.12
CA ASN A 215 -4.34 -14.49 -36.51
C ASN A 215 -5.60 -14.50 -37.37
N THR A 216 -5.79 -13.44 -38.15
CA THR A 216 -6.94 -13.30 -39.05
C THR A 216 -6.89 -14.51 -39.97
N LEU A 217 -7.85 -15.43 -39.80
CA LEU A 217 -7.97 -16.62 -40.62
C LEU A 217 -8.03 -16.18 -42.09
N THR A 218 -6.97 -16.49 -42.84
CA THR A 218 -6.97 -16.32 -44.30
C THR A 218 -8.15 -17.16 -44.83
N PRO A 219 -9.13 -16.58 -45.54
CA PRO A 219 -10.27 -17.34 -46.01
C PRO A 219 -9.82 -18.39 -47.03
N THR A 220 -9.84 -19.66 -46.62
CA THR A 220 -9.66 -20.78 -47.54
C THR A 220 -10.92 -20.88 -48.40
N VAL A 221 -10.82 -20.43 -49.64
CA VAL A 221 -11.83 -20.67 -50.68
C VAL A 221 -12.04 -22.17 -50.84
N SER A 222 -13.23 -22.64 -50.46
CA SER A 222 -13.66 -24.04 -50.62
C SER A 222 -14.01 -24.30 -52.10
N PRO A 223 -13.47 -25.35 -52.75
CA PRO A 223 -13.81 -25.65 -54.13
C PRO A 223 -15.24 -26.20 -54.27
N THR A 224 -15.93 -25.69 -55.29
CA THR A 224 -17.28 -26.07 -55.75
C THR A 224 -17.47 -27.60 -55.83
N PRO A 225 -18.53 -28.18 -55.22
CA PRO A 225 -18.82 -29.60 -55.34
C PRO A 225 -19.44 -29.94 -56.69
N THR A 226 -18.85 -30.94 -57.36
CA THR A 226 -19.37 -31.58 -58.58
C THR A 226 -20.48 -32.57 -58.22
N LEU A 227 -21.62 -32.44 -58.89
CA LEU A 227 -22.81 -33.28 -58.76
C LEU A 227 -22.60 -34.64 -59.46
N GLY A 228 -22.86 -35.76 -58.78
CA GLY A 228 -22.81 -37.10 -59.39
C GLY A 228 -23.20 -38.28 -58.50
N THR A 229 -24.51 -38.58 -58.48
CA THR A 229 -25.15 -39.92 -58.63
C THR A 229 -25.18 -40.93 -57.43
N PRO A 230 -26.31 -41.66 -57.20
CA PRO A 230 -26.61 -42.37 -55.94
C PRO A 230 -26.69 -43.92 -56.05
N VAL A 231 -26.39 -44.66 -54.97
CA VAL A 231 -26.78 -46.08 -54.71
C VAL A 231 -26.78 -46.30 -53.18
N HIS A 232 -27.89 -46.44 -52.46
CA HIS A 232 -28.80 -47.60 -52.23
C HIS A 232 -28.50 -48.48 -50.99
N THR A 233 -29.42 -48.38 -50.00
CA THR A 233 -30.05 -49.42 -49.13
C THR A 233 -29.32 -50.19 -48.01
N GLY A 234 -29.98 -50.17 -46.84
CA GLY A 234 -29.91 -51.19 -45.77
C GLY A 234 -30.25 -50.58 -44.38
N SER A 235 -31.52 -50.37 -44.02
CA SER A 235 -32.44 -51.34 -43.37
C SER A 235 -32.15 -51.61 -41.88
N MET A 236 -32.93 -50.98 -40.97
CA MET A 236 -33.95 -51.64 -40.12
C MET A 236 -34.43 -50.69 -39.00
N THR A 237 -35.69 -50.24 -39.14
CA THR A 237 -36.68 -49.84 -38.11
C THR A 237 -37.14 -51.12 -37.34
N PRO A 238 -37.95 -51.13 -36.24
CA PRO A 238 -38.92 -50.14 -35.72
C PRO A 238 -38.92 -50.00 -34.16
N THR A 239 -39.78 -49.30 -33.40
CA THR A 239 -41.26 -49.21 -33.37
C THR A 239 -41.61 -48.20 -32.22
N VAL A 240 -42.35 -47.08 -32.45
CA VAL A 240 -43.80 -46.86 -32.10
C VAL A 240 -44.02 -46.25 -30.69
N LYS A 241 -44.88 -45.25 -30.39
CA LYS A 241 -45.98 -44.51 -31.08
C LYS A 241 -46.46 -43.31 -30.18
N PRO A 242 -47.55 -42.55 -30.48
CA PRO A 242 -47.52 -41.08 -30.49
C PRO A 242 -48.59 -40.41 -29.60
N HIS A 243 -48.65 -39.08 -29.59
CA HIS A 243 -49.90 -38.37 -29.39
C HIS A 243 -49.90 -37.03 -30.13
N ASP A 244 -50.70 -36.95 -31.20
CA ASP A 244 -51.11 -35.73 -31.88
C ASP A 244 -52.43 -35.25 -31.27
N THR A 245 -52.64 -33.93 -31.15
CA THR A 245 -53.53 -33.18 -32.06
C THR A 245 -53.62 -31.70 -31.68
N GLY A 246 -53.65 -30.82 -32.69
CA GLY A 246 -54.43 -29.57 -32.62
C GLY A 246 -53.82 -28.31 -33.22
N THR A 247 -53.84 -28.18 -34.55
CA THR A 247 -53.73 -26.89 -35.28
C THR A 247 -55.12 -26.21 -35.36
N PRO A 248 -55.20 -24.88 -35.38
CA PRO A 248 -55.71 -24.24 -36.59
C PRO A 248 -54.96 -22.97 -37.03
N ALA A 249 -55.15 -22.66 -38.31
CA ALA A 249 -54.51 -21.65 -39.14
C ALA A 249 -54.82 -20.19 -38.79
N GLY A 250 -53.92 -19.27 -39.21
CA GLY A 250 -54.21 -17.84 -39.26
C GLY A 250 -53.06 -16.94 -39.75
N THR A 251 -53.10 -16.62 -41.05
CA THR A 251 -52.68 -15.35 -41.70
C THR A 251 -51.19 -14.94 -41.77
N PRO A 252 -50.63 -14.66 -42.97
CA PRO A 252 -49.25 -14.20 -43.14
C PRO A 252 -49.11 -12.69 -42.87
N PRO A 253 -48.09 -12.22 -42.11
CA PRO A 253 -47.85 -10.79 -41.98
C PRO A 253 -47.02 -10.23 -43.15
N THR A 254 -47.55 -9.17 -43.73
CA THR A 254 -46.90 -8.27 -44.69
C THR A 254 -45.63 -7.67 -44.08
N ARG A 255 -44.47 -7.90 -44.71
CA ARG A 255 -43.21 -7.23 -44.33
C ARG A 255 -43.26 -5.77 -44.75
N THR A 256 -43.36 -4.86 -43.78
CA THR A 256 -43.09 -3.43 -43.97
C THR A 256 -41.65 -3.15 -43.58
N ALA A 257 -40.84 -2.63 -44.49
CA ALA A 257 -39.45 -2.27 -44.22
C ALA A 257 -39.39 -0.96 -43.42
N THR A 258 -39.10 -1.05 -42.13
CA THR A 258 -38.78 0.11 -41.28
C THR A 258 -37.34 0.52 -41.52
N ARG A 259 -37.11 1.74 -42.04
CA ARG A 259 -35.77 2.34 -42.11
C ARG A 259 -35.30 2.69 -40.69
N THR A 260 -34.23 2.06 -40.25
CA THR A 260 -33.48 2.44 -39.04
C THR A 260 -32.78 3.77 -39.30
N VAL A 261 -33.15 4.81 -38.54
CA VAL A 261 -32.44 6.09 -38.53
C VAL A 261 -31.34 5.97 -37.48
N THR A 262 -30.08 6.11 -37.89
CA THR A 262 -28.92 6.13 -36.98
C THR A 262 -28.99 7.40 -36.12
N PRO A 263 -29.05 7.31 -34.77
CA PRO A 263 -29.05 8.50 -33.92
C PRO A 263 -27.66 9.15 -33.95
N THR A 264 -27.64 10.46 -34.17
CA THR A 264 -26.45 11.30 -34.02
C THR A 264 -26.06 11.36 -32.54
N PRO A 265 -24.79 11.15 -32.16
CA PRO A 265 -24.37 11.14 -30.76
C PRO A 265 -24.50 12.55 -30.16
N THR A 266 -25.36 12.67 -29.15
CA THR A 266 -25.44 13.85 -28.28
C THR A 266 -24.26 13.81 -27.32
N THR A 267 -23.45 14.88 -27.29
CA THR A 267 -22.34 15.02 -26.35
C THR A 267 -22.88 15.22 -24.93
N THR A 268 -22.73 14.20 -24.08
CA THR A 268 -22.98 14.30 -22.63
C THR A 268 -21.96 15.24 -22.01
N PRO A 269 -22.36 16.32 -21.32
CA PRO A 269 -21.40 17.20 -20.65
C PRO A 269 -20.67 16.43 -19.55
N THR A 270 -19.34 16.52 -19.56
CA THR A 270 -18.48 15.99 -18.49
C THR A 270 -18.87 16.66 -17.17
N PRO A 271 -19.23 15.91 -16.12
CA PRO A 271 -19.49 16.51 -14.82
C PRO A 271 -18.23 17.21 -14.33
N THR A 272 -18.31 18.52 -14.14
CA THR A 272 -17.27 19.28 -13.45
C THR A 272 -17.34 18.88 -11.99
N GLN A 273 -16.36 18.12 -11.51
CA GLN A 273 -16.27 17.77 -10.10
C GLN A 273 -15.97 19.04 -9.31
N THR A 274 -16.92 19.48 -8.49
CA THR A 274 -16.66 20.44 -7.41
C THR A 274 -15.86 19.69 -6.35
N PRO A 275 -14.63 20.10 -5.99
CA PRO A 275 -13.87 19.44 -4.95
C PRO A 275 -14.59 19.62 -3.61
N THR A 276 -15.09 18.52 -3.03
CA THR A 276 -15.62 18.51 -1.67
C THR A 276 -14.42 18.54 -0.71
N LEU A 277 -14.03 19.73 -0.27
CA LEU A 277 -12.98 19.92 0.74
C LEU A 277 -13.57 19.60 2.13
N GLY A 278 -13.35 18.37 2.61
CA GLY A 278 -13.61 18.00 4.00
C GLY A 278 -12.63 18.66 4.97
N VAL A 279 -13.01 18.74 6.25
CA VAL A 279 -12.11 19.08 7.36
C VAL A 279 -10.94 18.11 7.34
N GLY A 280 -9.71 18.56 7.59
CA GLY A 280 -8.54 17.68 7.51
C GLY A 280 -7.35 18.02 8.39
N PHE A 281 -6.58 16.98 8.73
CA PHE A 281 -5.26 17.11 9.33
C PHE A 281 -4.19 16.88 8.26
N LEU A 282 -3.17 17.73 8.25
CA LEU A 282 -2.01 17.60 7.39
C LEU A 282 -0.77 17.41 8.22
N ILE A 283 -0.10 16.27 8.03
CA ILE A 283 1.21 16.06 8.59
C ILE A 283 2.23 16.65 7.60
N GLY A 284 3.07 17.55 8.10
CA GLY A 284 4.09 18.25 7.34
C GLY A 284 5.17 17.30 6.82
N ASN A 285 5.95 17.82 5.87
CA ASN A 285 7.12 17.12 5.35
C ASN A 285 8.38 17.73 5.92
N ASP A 286 9.39 16.91 6.17
CA ASP A 286 10.72 17.38 6.57
C ASP A 286 11.83 16.58 5.87
N ARG A 287 13.08 16.99 6.06
CA ARG A 287 14.27 16.33 5.52
C ARG A 287 15.35 16.27 6.59
N GLY A 288 16.03 15.14 6.68
CA GLY A 288 17.14 14.96 7.61
C GLY A 288 18.14 13.93 7.12
N GLN A 289 19.26 13.83 7.80
CA GLN A 289 20.29 12.83 7.59
C GLN A 289 20.14 11.70 8.62
N PRO A 290 20.70 10.50 8.37
CA PRO A 290 20.79 9.48 9.41
C PRO A 290 21.49 10.03 10.66
N GLY A 291 20.80 10.02 11.80
CA GLY A 291 21.25 10.57 13.08
C GLY A 291 20.58 11.89 13.47
N ASP A 292 19.93 12.59 12.53
CA ASP A 292 19.26 13.86 12.80
C ASP A 292 17.95 13.67 13.57
N THR A 293 17.55 14.70 14.32
CA THR A 293 16.18 14.89 14.77
C THR A 293 15.46 15.77 13.77
N VAL A 294 14.35 15.28 13.20
CA VAL A 294 13.45 16.02 12.32
C VAL A 294 12.20 16.43 13.08
N VAL A 295 11.56 17.52 12.66
CA VAL A 295 10.36 18.04 13.31
C VAL A 295 9.29 18.21 12.25
N VAL A 296 8.16 17.53 12.42
CA VAL A 296 7.01 17.68 11.52
C VAL A 296 5.89 18.42 12.23
N ASN A 297 5.25 19.34 11.50
CA ASN A 297 4.06 20.02 11.97
C ASN A 297 2.84 19.14 11.70
N VAL A 298 1.87 19.16 12.61
CA VAL A 298 0.52 18.63 12.36
C VAL A 298 -0.41 19.82 12.30
N ASP A 299 -0.83 20.15 11.08
CA ASP A 299 -1.69 21.28 10.79
C ASP A 299 -3.15 20.85 10.72
N PHE A 300 -4.03 21.68 11.28
CA PHE A 300 -5.47 21.56 11.12
C PHE A 300 -5.98 22.51 10.03
N GLN A 301 -6.76 21.97 9.10
CA GLN A 301 -7.45 22.72 8.06
C GLN A 301 -8.97 22.51 8.20
N PRO A 302 -9.72 23.48 8.73
CA PRO A 302 -11.17 23.40 8.75
C PRO A 302 -11.73 23.45 7.32
N SER A 303 -12.86 22.78 7.08
CA SER A 303 -13.55 22.82 5.79
C SER A 303 -14.00 24.24 5.48
N VAL A 304 -13.68 24.73 4.28
CA VAL A 304 -14.07 26.06 3.80
C VAL A 304 -15.49 26.12 3.23
N SER A 305 -16.17 24.98 3.01
CA SER A 305 -17.46 24.97 2.31
C SER A 305 -18.68 24.92 3.23
N ASP A 306 -18.60 24.23 4.38
CA ASP A 306 -19.73 24.17 5.35
C ASP A 306 -19.31 24.37 6.81
N GLY A 307 -18.01 24.51 7.07
CA GLY A 307 -17.43 25.21 8.22
C GLY A 307 -18.09 25.02 9.58
N ARG A 308 -18.69 23.87 9.90
CA ARG A 308 -19.02 23.61 11.30
C ARG A 308 -17.68 23.31 11.97
N PRO A 309 -17.24 24.19 12.86
CA PRO A 309 -16.04 23.92 13.64
C PRO A 309 -16.23 22.66 14.48
N PHE A 310 -15.12 22.08 14.94
CA PHE A 310 -15.20 21.10 16.02
C PHE A 310 -16.02 21.70 17.16
N GLY A 311 -17.12 21.04 17.52
CA GLY A 311 -17.96 21.45 18.63
C GLY A 311 -17.20 21.32 19.96
N PRO A 312 -17.65 21.99 21.04
CA PRO A 312 -17.03 21.89 22.36
C PRO A 312 -17.01 20.45 22.89
N ASP A 313 -17.97 19.64 22.45
CA ASP A 313 -18.09 18.23 22.81
C ASP A 313 -17.34 17.30 21.84
N GLU A 314 -16.69 17.82 20.80
CA GLU A 314 -16.06 16.98 19.78
C GLU A 314 -14.59 16.69 20.10
N VAL A 315 -14.28 15.42 20.34
CA VAL A 315 -12.91 14.92 20.53
C VAL A 315 -12.33 14.50 19.20
N ALA A 316 -11.16 15.02 18.84
CA ALA A 316 -10.38 14.57 17.69
C ALA A 316 -9.29 13.61 18.15
N VAL A 317 -9.45 12.32 17.85
CA VAL A 317 -8.40 11.31 18.06
C VAL A 317 -7.63 11.14 16.76
N LEU A 318 -6.32 11.31 16.77
CA LEU A 318 -5.38 11.07 15.68
C LEU A 318 -4.48 9.88 15.98
N ASP A 319 -4.68 8.80 15.23
CA ASP A 319 -3.82 7.63 15.26
C ASP A 319 -2.85 7.70 14.08
N ALA A 320 -1.54 7.75 14.35
CA ALA A 320 -0.50 7.75 13.33
C ALA A 320 0.37 6.49 13.37
N VAL A 321 0.58 5.87 12.20
CA VAL A 321 1.55 4.79 12.01
C VAL A 321 2.81 5.34 11.37
N LEU A 322 3.93 5.05 12.02
CA LEU A 322 5.26 5.46 11.60
C LEU A 322 5.95 4.30 10.85
N ASP A 323 6.74 4.63 9.83
CA ASP A 323 7.54 3.65 9.08
C ASP A 323 8.76 3.17 9.90
N PHE A 324 8.48 2.43 10.96
CA PHE A 324 9.47 1.76 11.79
C PHE A 324 10.13 0.58 11.04
N PRO A 325 11.43 0.29 11.28
CA PRO A 325 12.29 0.86 12.32
C PRO A 325 13.03 2.15 11.92
N GLN A 326 12.60 2.85 10.87
CA GLN A 326 13.40 3.90 10.24
C GLN A 326 13.18 5.32 10.82
N LEU A 327 12.18 5.48 11.67
CA LEU A 327 11.98 6.65 12.54
C LEU A 327 11.91 6.14 13.98
N ASN A 328 12.58 6.81 14.91
CA ASN A 328 12.44 6.58 16.34
C ASN A 328 11.77 7.78 16.98
N PHE A 329 10.98 7.52 18.01
CA PHE A 329 10.26 8.55 18.77
C PHE A 329 10.75 8.44 20.22
N ASP A 330 11.02 9.57 20.87
CA ASP A 330 11.38 9.57 22.29
C ASP A 330 10.08 9.57 23.12
N PRO A 331 9.74 8.47 23.81
CA PRO A 331 8.52 8.38 24.58
C PRO A 331 8.68 9.00 25.98
N THR A 332 9.86 9.55 26.32
CA THR A 332 10.10 10.14 27.63
C THR A 332 9.19 11.34 27.83
N ASP A 333 8.49 11.36 28.94
CA ASP A 333 7.69 12.48 29.45
C ASP A 333 8.40 12.97 30.71
N SER A 334 9.24 13.99 30.56
CA SER A 334 10.14 14.44 31.63
C SER A 334 9.44 15.33 32.66
N ASP A 335 8.35 15.99 32.31
CA ASP A 335 7.59 16.88 33.19
C ASP A 335 6.31 16.24 33.79
N GLY A 336 5.94 15.06 33.30
CA GLY A 336 4.90 14.19 33.86
C GLY A 336 3.49 14.62 33.49
N ASP A 337 3.32 15.39 32.41
CA ASP A 337 2.01 15.87 31.95
C ASP A 337 1.24 14.82 31.12
N GLY A 338 1.86 13.67 30.84
CA GLY A 338 1.31 12.58 30.05
C GLY A 338 1.58 12.72 28.55
N VAL A 339 2.34 13.72 28.12
CA VAL A 339 2.75 13.97 26.74
C VAL A 339 4.25 13.72 26.64
N PRO A 340 4.72 12.86 25.71
CA PRO A 340 6.16 12.70 25.51
C PRO A 340 6.82 14.01 25.09
N ASP A 341 8.03 14.30 25.60
CA ASP A 341 8.83 15.50 25.33
C ASP A 341 9.04 15.76 23.82
N ALA A 342 8.97 14.70 23.01
CA ALA A 342 9.05 14.77 21.57
C ALA A 342 7.83 15.42 20.90
N ILE A 343 6.73 15.63 21.63
CA ILE A 343 5.51 16.29 21.15
C ILE A 343 5.42 17.64 21.84
N VAL A 344 5.39 18.70 21.04
CA VAL A 344 5.10 20.03 21.53
C VAL A 344 3.73 20.43 21.01
N PHE A 345 2.73 20.40 21.88
CA PHE A 345 1.42 20.97 21.58
C PHE A 345 1.46 22.49 21.69
N ASN A 346 0.74 23.17 20.79
CA ASN A 346 0.75 24.63 20.70
C ASN A 346 2.18 25.24 20.70
N PRO A 347 3.02 24.87 19.72
CA PRO A 347 4.45 25.22 19.72
C PRO A 347 4.73 26.74 19.65
N PHE A 348 3.71 27.55 19.35
CA PHE A 348 3.81 29.00 19.23
C PHE A 348 3.19 29.78 20.38
N ASN A 349 2.71 29.10 21.43
CA ASN A 349 1.91 29.71 22.49
C ASN A 349 0.75 30.54 21.91
N ASP A 350 0.07 30.00 20.90
CA ASP A 350 -1.11 30.63 20.33
C ASP A 350 -2.21 30.68 21.40
N PRO A 351 -2.65 31.86 21.84
CA PRO A 351 -3.71 31.97 22.84
C PRO A 351 -5.03 31.33 22.37
N LEU A 352 -5.25 31.13 21.07
CA LEU A 352 -6.42 30.43 20.54
C LEU A 352 -6.40 28.92 20.80
N LEU A 353 -5.22 28.35 21.11
CA LEU A 353 -5.04 26.93 21.43
C LEU A 353 -4.94 26.67 22.94
N ALA A 354 -4.87 27.74 23.76
CA ALA A 354 -4.85 27.63 25.22
C ALA A 354 -6.00 26.82 25.86
N PRO A 355 -7.23 26.79 25.31
CA PRO A 355 -8.32 26.02 25.90
C PRO A 355 -8.31 24.54 25.51
N PHE A 356 -7.47 24.12 24.56
CA PHE A 356 -7.38 22.73 24.14
C PHE A 356 -6.29 22.01 24.94
N ALA A 357 -6.57 20.75 25.28
CA ALA A 357 -5.60 19.85 25.88
C ALA A 357 -5.29 18.70 24.90
N VAL A 358 -4.07 18.18 25.00
CA VAL A 358 -3.67 16.93 24.33
C VAL A 358 -3.39 15.88 25.37
N SER A 359 -4.01 14.72 25.22
CA SER A 359 -3.66 13.51 25.95
C SER A 359 -3.01 12.51 24.97
N VAL A 360 -1.97 11.82 25.44
CA VAL A 360 -1.31 10.73 24.68
C VAL A 360 -1.62 9.42 25.37
N PHE A 361 -2.37 8.54 24.70
CA PHE A 361 -2.97 7.40 25.40
C PHE A 361 -2.07 6.16 25.44
N ASN A 362 -1.04 6.05 24.57
CA ASN A 362 -0.23 4.83 24.55
C ASN A 362 1.08 4.89 23.74
N PRO A 363 2.15 5.56 24.20
CA PRO A 363 3.47 5.37 23.62
C PRO A 363 4.06 4.00 24.07
N GLY A 364 3.52 2.87 23.57
CA GLY A 364 4.27 1.61 23.53
C GLY A 364 3.77 0.38 24.29
N THR A 365 2.48 0.21 24.66
CA THR A 365 2.02 -1.03 25.34
C THR A 365 1.62 -2.19 24.43
N ALA A 366 1.49 -2.03 23.11
CA ALA A 366 1.26 -3.15 22.20
C ALA A 366 2.57 -3.59 21.53
N GLY A 367 3.18 -4.67 22.01
CA GLY A 367 4.51 -5.19 21.63
C GLY A 367 4.77 -5.56 20.15
N ALA A 368 4.04 -5.01 19.19
CA ALA A 368 4.35 -5.11 17.75
C ALA A 368 3.79 -3.95 16.90
N ASN A 369 2.88 -3.13 17.43
CA ASN A 369 2.23 -2.04 16.69
C ASN A 369 2.50 -0.73 17.43
N ARG A 370 3.50 0.01 16.95
CA ARG A 370 3.92 1.30 17.50
C ARG A 370 3.11 2.42 16.85
N MET A 371 1.85 2.52 17.25
CA MET A 371 0.96 3.61 16.90
C MET A 371 1.20 4.78 17.85
N LEU A 372 1.12 6.00 17.32
CA LEU A 372 1.04 7.22 18.11
C LEU A 372 -0.44 7.62 18.15
N ASP A 373 -1.07 7.43 19.30
CA ASP A 373 -2.48 7.78 19.52
C ASP A 373 -2.53 9.12 20.28
N LEU A 374 -3.00 10.15 19.58
CA LEU A 374 -3.13 11.52 20.07
C LEU A 374 -4.59 11.87 20.23
N GLU A 375 -5.00 12.37 21.37
CA GLU A 375 -6.36 12.85 21.60
C GLU A 375 -6.30 14.35 21.83
N ILE A 376 -7.06 15.11 21.05
CA ILE A 376 -7.19 16.57 21.16
C ILE A 376 -8.63 16.86 21.57
N ALA A 377 -8.80 17.49 22.72
CA ALA A 377 -10.11 17.87 23.25
C ALA A 377 -10.09 19.31 23.78
N SER A 378 -11.24 19.98 23.74
CA SER A 378 -11.43 21.23 24.47
C SER A 378 -11.49 20.92 25.97
N ALA A 379 -10.75 21.68 26.78
CA ALA A 379 -10.86 21.64 28.24
C ALA A 379 -12.00 22.54 28.75
N ALA A 380 -12.50 23.45 27.92
CA ALA A 380 -13.64 24.30 28.21
C ALA A 380 -14.92 23.70 27.61
N GLU A 381 -15.99 23.63 28.41
CA GLU A 381 -17.34 23.26 27.94
C GLU A 381 -17.98 24.35 27.04
N ASP A 382 -17.32 25.50 26.91
CA ASP A 382 -17.76 26.61 26.06
C ASP A 382 -17.33 26.36 24.61
N GLU A 383 -18.20 26.71 23.64
CA GLU A 383 -18.18 26.44 22.20
C GLU A 383 -16.91 26.86 21.41
N GLU A 384 -15.73 26.43 21.82
CA GLU A 384 -14.47 26.80 21.19
C GLU A 384 -14.09 25.86 20.04
N THR A 385 -13.72 26.50 18.95
CA THR A 385 -13.49 25.88 17.66
C THR A 385 -12.00 25.66 17.46
N LEU A 386 -11.57 24.46 17.07
CA LEU A 386 -10.15 24.24 16.74
C LEU A 386 -9.72 25.23 15.63
N PRO A 387 -8.74 26.12 15.90
CA PRO A 387 -8.31 27.11 14.92
C PRO A 387 -7.50 26.43 13.81
N ALA A 388 -7.58 27.00 12.59
CA ALA A 388 -6.72 26.57 11.49
C ALA A 388 -5.25 26.89 11.80
N GLY A 389 -4.34 25.97 11.47
CA GLY A 389 -2.91 26.17 11.65
C GLY A 389 -2.22 24.98 12.31
N THR A 390 -0.96 25.17 12.70
CA THR A 390 -0.16 24.13 13.37
C THR A 390 -0.67 23.91 14.78
N LEU A 391 -1.25 22.74 15.03
CA LEU A 391 -1.71 22.35 16.36
C LEU A 391 -0.57 21.84 17.23
N MET A 392 0.32 21.04 16.64
CA MET A 392 1.44 20.45 17.33
C MET A 392 2.63 20.25 16.40
N THR A 393 3.80 20.11 16.98
CA THR A 393 4.98 19.56 16.31
C THR A 393 5.37 18.23 16.94
N ILE A 394 5.78 17.28 16.11
CA ILE A 394 6.29 15.98 16.55
C ILE A 394 7.74 15.84 16.08
N ALA A 395 8.64 15.62 17.03
CA ALA A 395 10.04 15.35 16.78
C ALA A 395 10.28 13.84 16.59
N PHE A 396 10.97 13.48 15.51
CA PHE A 396 11.42 12.12 15.26
C PHE A 396 12.93 12.08 15.12
N GLN A 397 13.56 11.05 15.67
CA GLN A 397 14.96 10.77 15.43
C GLN A 397 15.09 9.82 14.23
N ILE A 398 15.87 10.21 13.22
CA ILE A 398 16.27 9.30 12.13
C ILE A 398 17.43 8.46 12.68
N PRO A 399 17.31 7.13 12.81
CA PRO A 399 18.42 6.28 13.19
C PRO A 399 19.65 6.50 12.30
N ALA A 400 20.84 6.45 12.89
CA ALA A 400 22.11 6.64 12.17
C ALA A 400 22.37 5.62 11.04
N ARG A 401 21.55 4.56 10.94
CA ARG A 401 21.63 3.51 9.91
C ARG A 401 20.43 3.51 8.96
N SER A 402 19.59 4.55 8.96
CA SER A 402 18.45 4.62 8.05
C SER A 402 18.93 4.70 6.59
N PRO A 403 18.28 3.97 5.67
CA PRO A 403 18.57 4.09 4.25
C PRO A 403 18.14 5.48 3.74
N LEU A 404 18.75 5.94 2.65
CA LEU A 404 18.29 7.13 1.94
C LEU A 404 16.92 6.84 1.30
N GLY A 405 16.00 7.79 1.37
CA GLY A 405 14.66 7.62 0.83
C GLY A 405 13.61 8.44 1.56
N ASP A 406 12.35 8.17 1.24
CA ASP A 406 11.19 8.80 1.88
C ASP A 406 10.64 7.87 2.95
N LEU A 407 10.48 8.38 4.17
CA LEU A 407 9.85 7.69 5.31
C LEU A 407 8.45 8.27 5.49
N LEU A 408 7.44 7.41 5.47
CA LEU A 408 6.05 7.85 5.54
C LEU A 408 5.56 7.95 6.99
N ILE A 409 4.84 9.01 7.27
CA ILE A 409 4.05 9.19 8.49
C ILE A 409 2.59 9.13 8.07
N SER A 410 2.00 7.95 8.22
CA SER A 410 0.67 7.65 7.70
C SER A 410 -0.37 7.73 8.82
N PRO A 411 -1.28 8.72 8.79
CA PRO A 411 -2.41 8.73 9.69
C PRO A 411 -3.33 7.54 9.35
N VAL A 412 -3.71 6.76 10.36
CA VAL A 412 -4.52 5.54 10.18
C VAL A 412 -5.99 5.83 10.43
N VAL A 413 -6.28 6.55 11.50
CA VAL A 413 -7.64 6.89 11.88
C VAL A 413 -7.64 8.30 12.46
N VAL A 414 -8.60 9.11 12.01
CA VAL A 414 -9.05 10.23 12.83
C VAL A 414 -10.52 10.07 13.12
N ARG A 415 -10.88 10.04 14.40
CA ARG A 415 -12.28 10.04 14.84
C ARG A 415 -12.57 11.42 15.43
N ALA A 416 -13.56 12.10 14.88
CA ALA A 416 -14.32 13.09 15.63
C ALA A 416 -15.42 12.35 16.37
N SER A 417 -15.47 12.49 17.68
CA SER A 417 -16.52 11.94 18.52
C SER A 417 -17.22 13.06 19.23
N ASP A 418 -18.55 13.14 19.19
CA ASP A 418 -19.26 14.04 20.11
C ASP A 418 -19.09 13.57 21.57
N GLY A 419 -19.50 14.40 22.54
CA GLY A 419 -19.39 14.12 23.97
C GLY A 419 -20.27 12.96 24.43
N ALA A 420 -21.12 12.45 23.53
CA ALA A 420 -21.90 11.24 23.70
C ALA A 420 -21.25 10.00 23.04
N HIS A 421 -20.00 10.12 22.58
CA HIS A 421 -19.22 9.08 21.92
C HIS A 421 -19.71 8.63 20.54
N ASN A 422 -20.54 9.43 19.85
CA ASN A 422 -20.98 9.11 18.49
C ASN A 422 -19.96 9.58 17.44
N LEU A 423 -19.68 8.72 16.46
CA LEU A 423 -18.77 9.03 15.35
C LEU A 423 -19.37 10.12 14.46
N ALA A 424 -18.81 11.33 14.52
CA ALA A 424 -19.46 12.53 14.00
C ALA A 424 -19.04 12.91 12.57
N THR A 425 -17.79 12.65 12.12
CA THR A 425 -17.32 13.07 10.78
C THR A 425 -16.10 12.29 10.30
N VAL A 426 -16.06 12.00 8.98
CA VAL A 426 -14.86 11.51 8.29
C VAL A 426 -13.94 12.69 8.00
N ILE A 427 -12.78 12.70 8.63
CA ILE A 427 -11.79 13.75 8.46
C ILE A 427 -10.80 13.33 7.37
N THR A 428 -10.47 14.25 6.46
CA THR A 428 -9.49 13.99 5.41
C THR A 428 -8.10 14.03 6.01
N LEU A 429 -7.31 12.99 5.77
CA LEU A 429 -5.97 12.87 6.36
C LEU A 429 -4.93 12.88 5.26
N LYS A 430 -3.90 13.71 5.43
CA LYS A 430 -2.75 13.73 4.54
C LYS A 430 -1.52 13.24 5.28
N ALA A 431 -0.93 12.16 4.77
CA ALA A 431 0.33 11.64 5.24
C ALA A 431 1.47 12.65 5.07
N GLY A 432 2.39 12.64 6.03
CA GLY A 432 3.64 13.39 5.99
C GLY A 432 4.78 12.52 5.46
N VAL A 433 5.84 13.17 4.98
CA VAL A 433 7.03 12.50 4.46
C VAL A 433 8.29 13.10 5.08
N VAL A 434 9.11 12.25 5.68
CA VAL A 434 10.47 12.59 6.09
C VAL A 434 11.45 12.05 5.06
N ARG A 435 12.13 12.92 4.33
CA ARG A 435 13.14 12.51 3.34
C ARG A 435 14.51 12.38 3.99
N VAL A 436 15.04 11.16 4.04
CA VAL A 436 16.41 10.86 4.47
C VAL A 436 17.37 11.12 3.31
N VAL A 437 18.22 12.15 3.48
CA VAL A 437 19.23 12.55 2.51
C VAL A 437 20.63 12.19 2.98
N ALA A 438 21.55 12.03 2.03
CA ALA A 438 22.94 11.80 2.35
C ALA A 438 23.52 13.00 3.11
N ALA A 439 24.42 12.72 4.04
CA ALA A 439 25.21 13.78 4.65
C ALA A 439 25.90 14.59 3.57
N ALA A 440 25.68 15.91 3.58
CA ALA A 440 26.42 16.80 2.71
C ALA A 440 27.90 16.52 2.94
N THR A 441 28.59 16.03 1.92
CA THR A 441 30.02 15.82 2.02
C THR A 441 30.60 17.19 2.37
N PRO A 442 31.35 17.34 3.49
CA PRO A 442 31.86 18.64 3.86
C PRO A 442 32.62 19.16 2.65
N SER A 443 32.14 20.27 2.09
CA SER A 443 32.81 20.91 0.96
C SER A 443 34.26 21.08 1.41
N PRO A 444 35.26 20.60 0.64
CA PRO A 444 36.63 20.88 0.99
C PRO A 444 36.72 22.40 1.12
N GLY A 445 36.93 22.88 2.36
CA GLY A 445 37.04 24.30 2.63
C GLY A 445 38.04 24.91 1.65
N PRO A 446 37.91 26.20 1.29
CA PRO A 446 38.82 26.83 0.35
C PRO A 446 40.24 26.48 0.77
N THR A 447 40.92 25.68 -0.06
CA THR A 447 42.32 25.33 0.18
C THR A 447 43.08 26.62 -0.05
N THR A 448 43.29 27.40 1.01
CA THR A 448 44.25 28.49 0.99
C THR A 448 45.58 27.83 0.61
N PRO A 449 46.18 28.13 -0.55
CA PRO A 449 47.47 27.56 -0.88
C PRO A 449 48.44 28.00 0.21
N VAL A 450 48.93 27.05 1.01
CA VAL A 450 50.02 27.28 1.95
C VAL A 450 51.24 27.59 1.10
N GLN A 451 51.53 28.87 0.90
CA GLN A 451 52.79 29.29 0.33
C GLN A 451 53.88 29.04 1.37
N VAL A 452 54.61 27.95 1.20
CA VAL A 452 55.86 27.72 1.93
C VAL A 452 56.92 28.61 1.27
N ALA A 453 57.18 29.77 1.86
CA ALA A 453 58.34 30.58 1.50
C ALA A 453 59.59 29.86 2.02
N ILE A 454 60.40 29.31 1.11
CA ILE A 454 61.72 28.78 1.45
C ILE A 454 62.70 29.95 1.32
N ASP A 455 63.08 30.55 2.44
CA ASP A 455 64.23 31.46 2.48
C ASP A 455 65.52 30.63 2.42
N THR A 456 66.40 30.96 1.47
CA THR A 456 67.66 30.25 1.23
C THR A 456 68.88 31.06 1.65
N GLN A 457 68.72 32.16 2.37
CA GLN A 457 69.86 32.92 2.90
C GLN A 457 70.34 32.38 4.25
N GLY A 458 71.20 31.37 4.19
CA GLY A 458 72.10 31.00 5.29
C GLY A 458 71.83 29.66 5.96
N GLY A 459 72.32 28.57 5.36
CA GLY A 459 72.89 27.41 6.07
C GLY A 459 72.04 26.60 7.06
N GLY A 460 70.76 26.89 7.26
CA GLY A 460 69.88 26.15 8.16
C GLY A 460 68.41 26.35 7.81
N CYS A 461 67.70 25.26 7.54
CA CYS A 461 66.26 25.28 7.29
C CYS A 461 65.53 25.42 8.64
N VAL A 462 64.95 26.59 8.91
CA VAL A 462 64.09 26.81 10.07
C VAL A 462 62.65 26.97 9.58
N ILE A 463 61.78 26.03 9.95
CA ILE A 463 60.34 26.13 9.73
C ILE A 463 59.76 26.81 10.96
N HIS A 464 59.20 28.02 10.81
CA HIS A 464 58.42 28.65 11.87
C HIS A 464 57.00 28.09 11.88
N PRO A 465 56.52 27.50 12.99
CA PRO A 465 55.11 27.14 13.12
C PRO A 465 54.28 28.41 13.27
N GLY A 466 53.42 28.68 12.28
CA GLY A 466 52.33 29.64 12.44
C GLY A 466 51.24 29.05 13.34
N ASP A 467 50.67 29.90 14.18
CA ASP A 467 49.66 29.56 15.19
C ASP A 467 48.36 29.02 14.58
N ALA A 468 48.33 27.74 14.22
CA ALA A 468 47.12 26.92 14.14
C ALA A 468 47.48 25.43 13.96
N GLY A 469 47.28 24.62 15.00
CA GLY A 469 47.11 23.17 14.91
C GLY A 469 48.28 22.37 14.31
N GLY A 470 49.26 22.04 15.14
CA GLY A 470 50.45 21.29 14.75
C GLY A 470 50.16 19.90 14.14
N VAL A 471 50.55 19.72 12.89
CA VAL A 471 50.84 18.41 12.29
C VAL A 471 52.35 18.20 12.34
N PHE A 472 52.80 17.24 13.14
CA PHE A 472 54.21 16.85 13.21
C PHE A 472 54.56 15.94 12.02
N LEU A 473 55.34 16.45 11.06
CA LEU A 473 55.97 15.64 10.03
C LEU A 473 57.37 15.24 10.50
N TRP A 474 57.56 13.99 10.92
CA TRP A 474 58.89 13.44 11.17
C TRP A 474 59.61 13.19 9.84
N VAL A 475 60.59 14.01 9.51
CA VAL A 475 61.56 13.72 8.45
C VAL A 475 62.73 12.97 9.09
N LEU A 476 62.81 11.65 8.85
CA LEU A 476 63.97 10.84 9.23
C LEU A 476 65.14 11.14 8.27
N PRO A 477 66.38 11.28 8.77
CA PRO A 477 67.53 11.50 7.91
C PRO A 477 67.89 10.23 7.15
N ALA A 478 68.05 10.38 5.84
CA ALA A 478 68.45 9.31 4.93
C ALA A 478 69.97 9.06 4.99
N THR A 479 70.44 8.19 5.89
CA THR A 479 71.71 7.44 5.70
C THR A 479 71.86 6.26 6.67
N LEU A 480 71.59 5.02 6.22
CA LEU A 480 72.25 3.72 6.52
C LEU A 480 71.28 2.57 6.15
N LEU A 481 71.42 1.95 4.96
CA LEU A 481 72.13 0.69 4.69
C LEU A 481 71.50 -0.61 5.26
N LEU A 482 71.05 -1.46 4.33
CA LEU A 482 70.91 -2.93 4.36
C LEU A 482 70.01 -3.61 5.42
N ALA A 483 68.86 -4.14 4.97
CA ALA A 483 68.58 -5.58 5.03
C ALA A 483 67.35 -5.97 4.19
N ARG A 484 67.48 -7.06 3.44
CA ARG A 484 66.48 -7.69 2.56
C ARG A 484 65.20 -8.10 3.32
N ARG A 485 64.05 -7.92 2.68
CA ARG A 485 63.10 -9.01 2.35
C ARG A 485 62.03 -8.54 1.36
N ARG A 486 61.82 -9.37 0.34
CA ARG A 486 60.84 -9.21 -0.74
C ARG A 486 59.41 -9.32 -0.19
N ALA A 487 58.56 -8.35 -0.50
CA ALA A 487 57.13 -8.55 -0.65
C ALA A 487 56.70 -7.84 -1.95
N VAL A 488 56.29 -8.63 -2.93
CA VAL A 488 55.82 -8.16 -4.24
C VAL A 488 54.35 -7.78 -4.09
N LEU A 489 54.05 -6.47 -4.14
CA LEU A 489 52.69 -5.98 -4.31
C LEU A 489 52.52 -5.55 -5.77
N ARG A 490 51.75 -6.33 -6.56
CA ARG A 490 51.34 -5.96 -7.92
C ARG A 490 50.13 -5.03 -7.82
N VAL A 491 50.28 -3.82 -8.35
CA VAL A 491 49.19 -2.89 -8.66
C VAL A 491 48.85 -3.06 -10.15
N PRO A 492 47.58 -3.20 -10.57
CA PRO A 492 47.22 -3.21 -11.98
C PRO A 492 47.36 -1.80 -12.57
N ARG A 493 47.96 -1.71 -13.76
CA ARG A 493 47.99 -0.47 -14.54
C ARG A 493 46.64 -0.21 -15.21
N ARG A 494 46.42 1.09 -15.42
CA ARG A 494 45.32 1.77 -16.12
C ARG A 494 44.73 1.03 -17.32
#